data_AF-A0A8S2YUJ8-F1
#
_entry.id   AF-A0A8S2YUJ8-F1
#
_cell.length_a   1.000
_cell.length_b   1.000
_cell.length_c   1.000
_cell.angle_alpha   90.00
_cell.angle_beta   90.00
_cell.angle_gamma   90.00
#
_symmetry.space_group_name_H-M   'P 1'
#
loop_
_entity.id
_entity.type
_entity.pdbx_description
1 polymer ?
#
loop_
_entity_poly.entity_id
_entity_poly.type
_entity_poly.pdbx_seq_one_letter_code
_entity_poly.pdbx_strand_id
1 'polypeptide(L)'
;RSLVTCKLIEFIGYYTLHLPVMYLTMATVDRTFMLWSRTYKRKIAQPKQAWKLCILIAGIFVVTDCFLLALGYRADDGSIQCYHSTNGALTKAFNLFIIWFHLVFMSMVSFVVMIISTVLAIIKLVRLPRVNEASYLRNKRISIMLGLMCIAYILLTLPNRLCFTVFAPLLERTPGSNTIFALSDLLTYLASALNLLFLSISVKGFRRDLGNLFIMRRFRSNTIDTTTGTLR
;
A
#
# COMPACT_ATOMS: atom_id res chain seq x y z
N ARG A 1 7.06 15.31 24.95
CA ARG A 1 6.33 14.29 24.14
C ARG A 1 5.68 13.28 25.10
N SER A 2 4.62 12.56 24.71
CA SER A 2 3.97 11.55 25.57
C SER A 2 4.44 10.14 25.17
N LEU A 3 4.65 9.26 26.16
CA LEU A 3 5.02 7.86 25.94
C LEU A 3 3.91 7.11 25.18
N VAL A 4 2.66 7.45 25.46
CA VAL A 4 1.49 6.89 24.75
C VAL A 4 1.53 7.27 23.27
N THR A 5 1.87 8.53 22.96
CA THR A 5 1.98 9.00 21.57
C THR A 5 3.11 8.30 20.83
N CYS A 6 4.27 8.07 21.47
CA CYS A 6 5.36 7.29 20.92
C CYS A 6 4.89 5.89 20.50
N LYS A 7 4.34 5.12 21.45
CA LYS A 7 3.80 3.77 21.22
C LYS A 7 2.75 3.70 20.11
N LEU A 8 1.81 4.65 20.11
CA LEU A 8 0.75 4.71 19.10
C LEU A 8 1.29 5.02 17.70
N ILE A 9 2.25 5.94 17.57
CA ILE A 9 2.87 6.25 16.28
C ILE A 9 3.62 5.04 15.73
N GLU A 10 4.33 4.30 16.57
CA GLU A 10 5.03 3.06 16.18
C GLU A 10 4.04 2.01 15.65
N PHE A 11 3.00 1.72 16.45
CA PHE A 11 1.96 0.76 16.07
C PHE A 11 1.29 1.16 14.75
N ILE A 12 0.84 2.42 14.64
CA ILE A 12 0.17 2.91 13.43
C ILE A 12 1.13 2.88 12.23
N GLY A 13 2.40 3.24 12.42
CA GLY A 13 3.41 3.20 11.37
C GLY A 13 3.58 1.81 10.78
N TYR A 14 3.78 0.79 11.60
CA TYR A 14 3.92 -0.60 11.13
C TYR A 14 2.61 -1.14 10.54
N TYR A 15 1.49 -0.90 11.21
CA TYR A 15 0.18 -1.35 10.78
C TYR A 15 -0.20 -0.78 9.40
N THR A 16 -0.01 0.53 9.20
CA THR A 16 -0.28 1.19 7.92
C THR A 16 0.69 0.81 6.81
N LEU A 17 1.84 0.24 7.17
CA LEU A 17 2.84 -0.22 6.21
C LEU A 17 2.54 -1.64 5.71
N HIS A 18 2.05 -2.54 6.56
CA HIS A 18 1.73 -3.91 6.15
C HIS A 18 0.36 -4.06 5.51
N LEU A 19 -0.64 -3.31 6.01
CA LEU A 19 -2.01 -3.48 5.57
C LEU A 19 -2.21 -3.24 4.07
N PRO A 20 -1.62 -2.20 3.43
CA PRO A 20 -1.75 -1.99 2.00
C PRO A 20 -1.07 -3.08 1.16
N VAL A 21 0.09 -3.60 1.58
CA VAL A 21 0.77 -4.73 0.93
C VAL A 21 -0.18 -5.91 0.87
N MET A 22 -0.75 -6.30 2.02
CA MET A 22 -1.59 -7.48 2.09
C MET A 22 -2.88 -7.31 1.31
N TYR A 23 -3.51 -6.13 1.36
CA TYR A 23 -4.70 -5.85 0.54
C TYR A 23 -4.40 -5.89 -0.95
N LEU A 24 -3.24 -5.38 -1.39
CA LEU A 24 -2.84 -5.46 -2.78
C LEU A 24 -2.57 -6.91 -3.20
N THR A 25 -1.87 -7.69 -2.36
CA THR A 25 -1.67 -9.14 -2.57
C THR A 25 -3.00 -9.86 -2.70
N MET A 26 -3.93 -9.65 -1.77
CA MET A 26 -5.24 -10.30 -1.83
C MET A 26 -6.06 -9.85 -3.04
N ALA A 27 -5.99 -8.58 -3.45
CA ALA A 27 -6.64 -8.11 -4.67
C ALA A 27 -6.07 -8.79 -5.92
N THR A 28 -4.75 -9.03 -5.98
CA THR A 28 -4.13 -9.78 -7.10
C THR A 28 -4.56 -11.23 -7.13
N VAL A 29 -4.58 -11.89 -5.97
CA VAL A 29 -4.98 -13.28 -5.82
C VAL A 29 -6.46 -13.47 -6.18
N ASP A 30 -7.35 -12.65 -5.61
CA ASP A 30 -8.78 -12.62 -5.94
C ASP A 30 -8.99 -12.44 -7.44
N ARG A 31 -8.28 -11.47 -8.04
CA ARG A 31 -8.36 -11.21 -9.47
C ARG A 31 -7.94 -12.42 -10.31
N THR A 32 -6.88 -13.10 -9.93
CA THR A 32 -6.42 -14.32 -10.58
C THR A 32 -7.48 -15.40 -10.47
N PHE A 33 -7.99 -15.69 -9.27
CA PHE A 33 -9.03 -16.71 -9.09
C PHE A 33 -10.32 -16.38 -9.87
N MET A 34 -10.72 -15.12 -9.95
CA MET A 34 -11.86 -14.69 -10.78
C MET A 34 -11.68 -15.00 -12.28
N LEU A 35 -10.45 -14.93 -12.80
CA LEU A 35 -10.14 -15.25 -14.20
C LEU A 35 -10.05 -16.75 -14.44
N TRP A 36 -9.59 -17.52 -13.46
CA TRP A 36 -9.35 -18.95 -13.57
C TRP A 36 -10.57 -19.81 -13.25
N SER A 37 -11.43 -19.38 -12.32
CA SER A 37 -12.55 -20.19 -11.82
C SER A 37 -13.90 -19.46 -11.89
N ARG A 38 -14.83 -20.02 -12.67
CA ARG A 38 -16.23 -19.58 -12.70
C ARG A 38 -16.93 -19.81 -11.36
N THR A 39 -16.57 -20.89 -10.66
CA THR A 39 -17.12 -21.23 -9.35
C THR A 39 -16.71 -20.21 -8.30
N TYR A 40 -15.44 -19.81 -8.30
CA TYR A 40 -14.94 -18.75 -7.41
C TYR A 40 -15.69 -17.44 -7.65
N LYS A 41 -15.82 -17.03 -8.92
CA LYS A 41 -16.58 -15.83 -9.30
C LYS A 41 -18.02 -15.83 -8.81
N ARG A 42 -18.70 -16.99 -8.81
CA ARG A 42 -20.12 -17.09 -8.41
C ARG A 42 -20.29 -17.18 -6.89
N LYS A 43 -19.45 -17.98 -6.22
CA LYS A 43 -19.64 -18.31 -4.80
C LYS A 43 -18.80 -17.47 -3.84
N ILE A 44 -17.61 -17.06 -4.26
CA ILE A 44 -16.58 -16.48 -3.37
C ILE A 44 -16.38 -14.98 -3.60
N ALA A 45 -16.35 -14.53 -4.86
CA ALA A 45 -16.14 -13.13 -5.23
C ALA A 45 -17.38 -12.24 -4.96
N GLN A 46 -17.94 -12.33 -3.76
CA GLN A 46 -19.10 -11.58 -3.29
C GLN A 46 -18.63 -10.42 -2.40
N PRO A 47 -19.20 -9.20 -2.53
CA PRO A 47 -18.78 -8.04 -1.75
C PRO A 47 -18.81 -8.26 -0.23
N LYS A 48 -19.83 -8.99 0.26
CA LYS A 48 -19.95 -9.33 1.69
C LYS A 48 -18.81 -10.22 2.18
N GLN A 49 -18.30 -11.13 1.34
CA GLN A 49 -17.19 -12.01 1.71
C GLN A 49 -15.86 -11.26 1.64
N ALA A 50 -15.66 -10.41 0.64
CA ALA A 50 -14.50 -9.54 0.55
C ALA A 50 -14.38 -8.63 1.79
N TRP A 51 -15.49 -8.02 2.25
CA TRP A 51 -15.52 -7.22 3.47
C TRP A 51 -15.12 -8.01 4.72
N LYS A 52 -15.68 -9.21 4.90
CA LYS A 52 -15.31 -10.10 6.03
C LYS A 52 -13.83 -10.45 6.01
N LEU A 53 -13.30 -10.75 4.83
CA LEU A 53 -11.88 -11.06 4.65
C LEU A 53 -10.98 -9.85 4.97
N CYS A 54 -11.38 -8.64 4.55
CA CYS A 54 -10.64 -7.42 4.90
C CYS A 54 -10.60 -7.19 6.42
N ILE A 55 -11.74 -7.34 7.11
CA ILE A 55 -11.79 -7.22 8.58
C ILE A 55 -10.90 -8.27 9.24
N LEU A 56 -10.95 -9.52 8.77
CA LEU A 56 -10.14 -10.60 9.31
C LEU A 56 -8.64 -10.29 9.18
N ILE A 57 -8.20 -9.84 7.99
CA ILE A 57 -6.81 -9.46 7.73
C ILE A 57 -6.40 -8.29 8.62
N ALA A 58 -7.22 -7.25 8.70
CA ALA A 58 -6.98 -6.10 9.59
C ALA A 58 -6.81 -6.56 11.05
N GLY A 59 -7.69 -7.44 11.53
CA GLY A 59 -7.59 -8.01 12.88
C GLY A 59 -6.30 -8.79 13.11
N ILE A 60 -5.87 -9.62 12.15
CA ILE A 60 -4.60 -10.36 12.23
C ILE A 60 -3.43 -9.38 12.36
N PHE A 61 -3.42 -8.29 11.60
CA PHE A 61 -2.36 -7.29 11.70
C PHE A 61 -2.39 -6.52 13.01
N VAL A 62 -3.57 -6.19 13.54
CA VAL A 62 -3.67 -5.58 14.87
C VAL A 62 -3.03 -6.48 15.91
N VAL A 63 -3.34 -7.78 15.92
CA VAL A 63 -2.75 -8.75 16.86
C VAL A 63 -1.25 -8.88 16.65
N THR A 64 -0.82 -8.97 15.39
CA THR A 64 0.59 -9.16 15.04
C THR A 64 1.44 -7.94 15.39
N ASP A 65 0.94 -6.73 15.22
CA ASP A 65 1.68 -5.49 15.49
C ASP A 65 1.45 -4.97 16.94
N CYS A 66 0.52 -5.56 17.71
CA CYS A 66 0.16 -5.10 19.06
C CYS A 66 1.35 -5.14 20.04
N PHE A 67 2.34 -6.02 19.83
CA PHE A 67 3.52 -6.08 20.69
C PHE A 67 4.31 -4.75 20.69
N LEU A 68 4.23 -3.95 19.63
CA LEU A 68 4.89 -2.64 19.54
C LEU A 68 4.38 -1.68 20.63
N LEU A 69 3.13 -1.83 21.07
CA LEU A 69 2.59 -1.03 22.17
C LEU A 69 3.29 -1.33 23.51
N ALA A 70 3.94 -2.49 23.65
CA ALA A 70 4.74 -2.83 24.82
C ALA A 70 6.14 -2.19 24.79
N LEU A 71 6.64 -1.77 23.61
CA LEU A 71 7.93 -1.11 23.47
C LEU A 71 7.86 0.37 23.84
N GLY A 72 9.01 0.96 24.14
CA GLY A 72 9.15 2.36 24.54
C GLY A 72 9.12 2.59 26.05
N TYR A 73 10.02 3.44 26.54
CA TYR A 73 10.15 3.81 27.95
C TYR A 73 10.60 5.27 28.12
N ARG A 74 10.44 5.80 29.33
CA ARG A 74 11.01 7.11 29.74
C ARG A 74 12.34 6.85 30.42
N ALA A 75 13.42 7.40 29.88
CA ALA A 75 14.75 7.33 30.46
C ALA A 75 14.90 8.28 31.66
N ASP A 76 15.97 8.10 32.43
CA ASP A 76 16.23 8.83 33.68
C ASP A 76 16.45 10.33 33.44
N ASP A 77 16.92 10.71 32.25
CA ASP A 77 17.06 12.10 31.79
C ASP A 77 15.71 12.75 31.38
N GLY A 78 14.61 12.02 31.52
CA GLY A 78 13.28 12.44 31.10
C GLY A 78 13.01 12.30 29.60
N SER A 79 14.00 11.85 28.80
CA SER A 79 13.82 11.58 27.38
C SER A 79 12.92 10.36 27.18
N ILE A 80 12.22 10.32 26.04
CA ILE A 80 11.37 9.19 25.66
C ILE A 80 12.07 8.44 24.55
N GLN A 81 12.42 7.20 24.83
CA GLN A 81 13.03 6.29 23.87
C GLN A 81 11.94 5.44 23.24
N CYS A 82 11.80 5.56 21.93
CA CYS A 82 10.88 4.79 21.08
C CYS A 82 11.61 3.55 20.54
N TYR A 83 10.89 2.46 20.23
CA TYR A 83 11.43 1.18 19.73
C TYR A 83 12.39 0.42 20.64
N HIS A 84 12.56 0.86 21.89
CA HIS A 84 13.48 0.23 22.84
C HIS A 84 12.77 -0.24 24.10
N SER A 85 13.31 -1.28 24.72
CA SER A 85 12.93 -1.73 26.06
C SER A 85 14.09 -1.48 27.03
N THR A 86 13.78 -1.34 28.31
CA THR A 86 14.80 -1.28 29.39
C THR A 86 15.58 -2.60 29.50
N ASN A 87 15.00 -3.72 29.05
CA ASN A 87 15.70 -4.99 28.96
C ASN A 87 16.45 -5.09 27.62
N GLY A 88 17.79 -5.02 27.68
CA GLY A 88 18.66 -5.10 26.51
C GLY A 88 18.60 -6.45 25.77
N ALA A 89 18.46 -7.56 26.49
CA ALA A 89 18.32 -8.88 25.88
C ALA A 89 16.99 -9.00 25.11
N LEU A 90 15.92 -8.48 25.71
CA LEU A 90 14.60 -8.41 25.10
C LEU A 90 14.62 -7.54 23.83
N THR A 91 15.23 -6.34 23.91
CA THR A 91 15.40 -5.44 22.76
C THR A 91 16.18 -6.09 21.63
N LYS A 92 17.29 -6.80 21.94
CA LYS A 92 18.10 -7.48 20.93
C LYS A 92 17.37 -8.64 20.26
N ALA A 93 16.68 -9.47 21.05
CA ALA A 93 15.88 -10.58 20.55
C ALA A 93 14.74 -10.08 19.66
N PHE A 94 14.03 -9.03 20.10
CA PHE A 94 12.97 -8.41 19.32
C PHE A 94 13.49 -7.80 18.03
N ASN A 95 14.55 -6.99 18.07
CA ASN A 95 15.08 -6.36 16.86
C ASN A 95 15.46 -7.43 15.83
N LEU A 96 16.10 -8.52 16.22
CA LEU A 96 16.43 -9.58 15.28
C LEU A 96 15.16 -10.25 14.70
N PHE A 97 14.26 -10.72 15.57
CA PHE A 97 13.08 -11.46 15.14
C PHE A 97 12.12 -10.62 14.29
N ILE A 98 11.80 -9.41 14.75
CA ILE A 98 10.87 -8.47 14.10
C ILE A 98 11.37 -8.09 12.71
N ILE A 99 12.64 -7.72 12.59
CA ILE A 99 13.22 -7.31 11.31
C ILE A 99 13.07 -8.42 10.27
N TRP A 100 13.46 -9.65 10.62
CA TRP A 100 13.35 -10.78 9.70
C TRP A 100 11.91 -11.19 9.44
N PHE A 101 11.05 -11.15 10.45
CA PHE A 101 9.65 -11.50 10.32
C PHE A 101 8.92 -10.55 9.36
N HIS A 102 9.07 -9.23 9.53
CA HIS A 102 8.45 -8.23 8.67
C HIS A 102 9.06 -8.20 7.26
N LEU A 103 10.37 -8.43 7.13
CA LEU A 103 10.99 -8.52 5.82
C LEU A 103 10.48 -9.74 5.06
N VAL A 104 10.63 -10.93 5.63
CA VAL A 104 10.39 -12.19 4.93
C VAL A 104 8.90 -12.44 4.78
N PHE A 105 8.17 -12.53 5.88
CA PHE A 105 6.77 -12.96 5.84
C PHE A 105 5.84 -11.84 5.38
N MET A 106 6.01 -10.63 5.90
CA MET A 106 5.09 -9.54 5.56
C MET A 106 5.37 -8.92 4.20
N SER A 107 6.64 -8.89 3.77
CA SER A 107 7.03 -8.23 2.50
C SER A 107 7.36 -9.25 1.40
N MET A 108 8.38 -10.10 1.56
CA MET A 108 8.86 -10.97 0.47
C MET A 108 7.82 -11.99 0.02
N VAL A 109 7.17 -12.69 0.94
CA VAL A 109 6.10 -13.64 0.60
C VAL A 109 4.97 -12.93 -0.15
N SER A 110 4.53 -11.77 0.35
CA SER A 110 3.51 -10.95 -0.30
C SER A 110 3.90 -10.53 -1.72
N PHE A 111 5.16 -10.15 -1.94
CA PHE A 111 5.69 -9.76 -3.25
C PHE A 111 5.75 -10.94 -4.22
N VAL A 112 6.25 -12.09 -3.77
CA VAL A 112 6.29 -13.32 -4.57
C VAL A 112 4.88 -13.74 -4.97
N VAL A 113 3.92 -13.73 -4.04
CA VAL A 113 2.51 -14.04 -4.32
C VAL A 113 1.91 -13.05 -5.33
N MET A 114 2.19 -11.75 -5.21
CA MET A 114 1.73 -10.74 -6.18
C MET A 114 2.29 -10.98 -7.58
N ILE A 115 3.58 -11.28 -7.69
CA ILE A 115 4.24 -11.54 -8.98
C ILE A 115 3.64 -12.78 -9.63
N ILE A 116 3.57 -13.90 -8.90
CA ILE A 116 2.99 -15.16 -9.40
C ILE A 116 1.54 -14.95 -9.84
N SER A 117 0.73 -14.29 -8.99
CA SER A 117 -0.67 -14.02 -9.28
C SER A 117 -0.82 -13.15 -10.54
N THR A 118 -0.02 -12.10 -10.68
CA THR A 118 -0.04 -11.21 -11.85
C THR A 118 0.33 -11.95 -13.14
N VAL A 119 1.38 -12.78 -13.10
CA VAL A 119 1.79 -13.62 -14.25
C VAL A 119 0.67 -14.58 -14.64
N LEU A 120 0.06 -15.28 -13.67
CA LEU A 120 -1.06 -16.19 -13.93
C LEU A 120 -2.29 -15.48 -14.51
N ALA A 121 -2.58 -14.26 -14.05
CA ALA A 121 -3.65 -13.44 -14.60
C ALA A 121 -3.39 -13.05 -16.06
N ILE A 122 -2.15 -12.67 -16.40
CA ILE A 122 -1.75 -12.33 -17.77
C ILE A 122 -1.84 -13.55 -18.69
N ILE A 123 -1.29 -14.70 -18.28
CA ILE A 123 -1.36 -15.95 -19.04
C ILE A 123 -2.82 -16.30 -19.37
N LYS A 124 -3.72 -16.18 -18.38
CA LYS A 124 -5.14 -16.48 -18.58
C LYS A 124 -5.81 -15.48 -19.53
N LEU A 125 -5.47 -14.20 -19.43
CA LEU A 125 -5.99 -13.16 -20.33
C LEU A 125 -5.57 -13.35 -21.79
N VAL A 126 -4.34 -13.80 -22.04
CA VAL A 126 -3.87 -14.08 -23.40
C VAL A 126 -4.60 -15.28 -24.01
N ARG A 127 -4.89 -16.31 -23.20
CA ARG A 127 -5.57 -17.55 -23.64
C ARG A 127 -7.10 -17.46 -23.70
N LEU A 128 -7.71 -16.40 -23.17
CA LEU A 128 -9.18 -16.27 -23.12
C LEU A 128 -9.74 -15.99 -24.53
N PRO A 129 -10.69 -16.81 -25.04
CA PRO A 129 -11.32 -16.55 -26.32
C PRO A 129 -12.11 -15.24 -26.28
N ARG A 130 -12.00 -14.42 -27.33
CA ARG A 130 -12.60 -13.08 -27.42
C ARG A 130 -14.09 -13.10 -27.76
N VAL A 131 -14.86 -13.97 -27.10
CA VAL A 131 -16.30 -14.16 -27.37
C VAL A 131 -17.12 -12.90 -27.02
N ASN A 132 -16.68 -12.13 -26.02
CA ASN A 132 -17.28 -10.86 -25.66
C ASN A 132 -16.18 -9.80 -25.47
N GLU A 133 -16.01 -8.95 -26.48
CA GLU A 133 -14.95 -7.96 -26.54
C GLU A 133 -15.03 -6.94 -25.40
N ALA A 134 -16.22 -6.48 -25.04
CA ALA A 134 -16.40 -5.52 -23.94
C ALA A 134 -15.98 -6.11 -22.58
N SER A 135 -16.35 -7.36 -22.30
CA SER A 135 -15.94 -8.06 -21.09
C SER A 135 -14.43 -8.34 -21.07
N TYR A 136 -13.87 -8.72 -22.22
CA TYR A 136 -12.43 -8.93 -22.39
C TYR A 136 -11.63 -7.65 -22.14
N LEU A 137 -11.99 -6.54 -22.78
CA LEU A 137 -11.33 -5.23 -22.61
C LEU A 137 -11.39 -4.74 -21.17
N ARG A 138 -12.55 -4.88 -20.51
CA ARG A 138 -12.69 -4.56 -19.08
C ARG A 138 -11.73 -5.39 -18.23
N ASN A 139 -11.67 -6.70 -18.50
CA ASN A 139 -10.82 -7.60 -17.73
C ASN A 139 -9.33 -7.33 -17.95
N LYS A 140 -8.93 -7.04 -19.18
CA LYS A 140 -7.58 -6.64 -19.57
C LYS A 140 -7.17 -5.36 -18.85
N ARG A 141 -8.01 -4.32 -18.89
CA ARG A 141 -7.73 -3.03 -18.23
C ARG A 141 -7.52 -3.19 -16.73
N ILE A 142 -8.40 -3.92 -16.04
CA ILE A 142 -8.30 -4.11 -14.59
C ILE A 142 -7.02 -4.85 -14.22
N SER A 143 -6.70 -5.94 -14.93
CA SER A 143 -5.49 -6.72 -14.61
C SER A 143 -4.20 -5.97 -14.94
N ILE A 144 -4.16 -5.18 -16.02
CA ILE A 144 -3.01 -4.31 -16.32
C ILE A 144 -2.84 -3.25 -15.24
N MET A 145 -3.92 -2.56 -14.85
CA MET A 145 -3.88 -1.56 -13.78
C MET A 145 -3.37 -2.17 -12.48
N LEU A 146 -3.88 -3.35 -12.11
CA LEU A 146 -3.44 -4.06 -10.90
C LEU A 146 -1.98 -4.50 -10.99
N GLY A 147 -1.51 -4.98 -12.14
CA GLY A 147 -0.10 -5.30 -12.37
C GLY A 147 0.81 -4.08 -12.24
N LEU A 148 0.42 -2.93 -12.81
CA LEU A 148 1.15 -1.67 -12.67
C LEU A 148 1.19 -1.20 -11.21
N MET A 149 0.08 -1.33 -10.48
CA MET A 149 0.05 -1.06 -9.04
C MET A 149 1.06 -1.92 -8.28
N CYS A 150 1.11 -3.24 -8.56
CA CYS A 150 2.03 -4.14 -7.90
C CYS A 150 3.49 -3.79 -8.18
N ILE A 151 3.84 -3.52 -9.43
CA ILE A 151 5.19 -3.14 -9.82
C ILE A 151 5.60 -1.83 -9.13
N ALA A 152 4.74 -0.81 -9.20
CA ALA A 152 5.01 0.48 -8.54
C ALA A 152 5.18 0.30 -7.03
N TYR A 153 4.32 -0.50 -6.40
CA TYR A 153 4.37 -0.74 -4.96
C TYR A 153 5.66 -1.47 -4.56
N ILE A 154 6.05 -2.53 -5.28
CA ILE A 154 7.30 -3.26 -5.04
C ILE A 154 8.49 -2.32 -5.20
N LEU A 155 8.56 -1.57 -6.31
CA LEU A 155 9.68 -0.64 -6.56
C LEU A 155 9.82 0.46 -5.51
N LEU A 156 8.71 0.90 -4.91
CA LEU A 156 8.73 1.96 -3.89
C LEU A 156 8.96 1.44 -2.48
N THR A 157 8.47 0.24 -2.15
CA THR A 157 8.54 -0.27 -0.76
C THR A 157 9.69 -1.24 -0.53
N LEU A 158 10.08 -2.03 -1.53
CA LEU A 158 11.18 -3.00 -1.39
C LEU A 158 12.52 -2.33 -1.03
N PRO A 159 12.94 -1.21 -1.68
CA PRO A 159 14.17 -0.53 -1.29
C PRO A 159 14.14 -0.09 0.16
N ASN A 160 12.98 0.40 0.63
CA ASN A 160 12.83 0.82 2.01
C ASN A 160 13.01 -0.33 2.99
N ARG A 161 12.35 -1.47 2.72
CA ARG A 161 12.50 -2.65 3.55
C ARG A 161 13.93 -3.13 3.60
N LEU A 162 14.58 -3.29 2.45
CA LEU A 162 15.98 -3.73 2.40
C LEU A 162 16.92 -2.74 3.12
N CYS A 163 16.68 -1.44 2.98
CA CYS A 163 17.43 -0.39 3.65
C CYS A 163 17.38 -0.57 5.18
N PHE A 164 16.19 -0.72 5.77
CA PHE A 164 16.04 -0.82 7.22
C PHE A 164 16.37 -2.21 7.79
N THR A 165 16.30 -3.28 7.00
CA THR A 165 16.50 -4.64 7.51
C THR A 165 17.89 -5.20 7.24
N VAL A 166 18.44 -4.96 6.04
CA VAL A 166 19.73 -5.54 5.61
C VAL A 166 20.84 -4.52 5.73
N PHE A 167 20.60 -3.30 5.25
CA PHE A 167 21.65 -2.30 5.12
C PHE A 167 21.79 -1.36 6.33
N ALA A 168 20.79 -1.27 7.21
CA ALA A 168 20.81 -0.36 8.36
C ALA A 168 22.09 -0.50 9.22
N PRO A 169 22.56 -1.70 9.60
CA PRO A 169 23.78 -1.84 10.40
C PRO A 169 25.05 -1.33 9.70
N LEU A 170 25.06 -1.36 8.37
CA LEU A 170 26.16 -0.85 7.55
C LEU A 170 26.04 0.67 7.36
N LEU A 171 24.83 1.15 7.11
CA LEU A 171 24.51 2.55 6.85
C LEU A 171 24.66 3.42 8.11
N GLU A 172 24.35 2.92 9.31
CA GLU A 172 24.53 3.69 10.56
C GLU A 172 25.97 4.22 10.74
N ARG A 173 26.96 3.56 10.12
CA ARG A 173 28.38 3.92 10.21
C ARG A 173 28.83 4.88 9.11
N THR A 174 27.98 5.20 8.13
CA THR A 174 28.37 6.03 6.99
C THR A 174 27.91 7.48 7.16
N PRO A 175 28.74 8.47 6.78
CA PRO A 175 28.30 9.86 6.72
C PRO A 175 27.18 10.00 5.68
N GLY A 176 26.07 10.62 6.07
CA GLY A 176 24.88 10.79 5.20
C GLY A 176 23.81 9.70 5.34
N SER A 177 23.95 8.77 6.27
CA SER A 177 22.96 7.74 6.59
C SER A 177 21.55 8.27 6.82
N ASN A 178 21.43 9.40 7.53
CA ASN A 178 20.16 10.10 7.76
C ASN A 178 19.45 10.49 6.45
N THR A 179 20.19 10.94 5.44
CA THR A 179 19.63 11.28 4.13
C THR A 179 19.13 10.04 3.40
N ILE A 180 19.85 8.92 3.50
CA ILE A 180 19.46 7.65 2.90
C ILE A 180 18.19 7.12 3.56
N PHE A 181 18.10 7.14 4.89
CA PHE A 181 16.88 6.75 5.62
C PHE A 181 15.70 7.67 5.28
N ALA A 182 15.91 8.98 5.21
CA ALA A 182 14.85 9.92 4.82
C ALA A 182 14.34 9.69 3.38
N LEU A 183 15.25 9.46 2.43
CA LEU A 183 14.90 9.15 1.04
C LEU A 183 14.13 7.83 0.95
N SER A 184 14.59 6.83 1.70
CA SER A 184 13.96 5.53 1.84
C SER A 184 12.51 5.67 2.33
N ASP A 185 12.27 6.47 3.37
CA ASP A 185 10.93 6.70 3.91
C ASP A 185 10.04 7.47 2.92
N LEU A 186 10.60 8.43 2.19
CA LEU A 186 9.89 9.16 1.14
C LEU A 186 9.29 8.22 0.09
N LEU A 187 10.02 7.18 -0.32
CA LEU A 187 9.52 6.17 -1.27
C LEU A 187 8.28 5.43 -0.71
N THR A 188 8.31 5.09 0.57
CA THR A 188 7.18 4.45 1.26
C THR A 188 5.95 5.35 1.29
N TYR A 189 6.11 6.63 1.61
CA TYR A 189 4.99 7.58 1.59
C TYR A 189 4.46 7.81 0.17
N LEU A 190 5.35 7.83 -0.83
CA LEU A 190 4.96 7.91 -2.24
C LEU A 190 4.13 6.70 -2.67
N ALA A 191 4.43 5.49 -2.17
CA ALA A 191 3.62 4.30 -2.44
C ALA A 191 2.17 4.47 -1.95
N SER A 192 1.99 5.09 -0.78
CA SER A 192 0.66 5.40 -0.22
C SER A 192 -0.09 6.43 -1.08
N ALA A 193 0.61 7.46 -1.57
CA ALA A 193 0.03 8.46 -2.48
C ALA A 193 -0.37 7.84 -3.83
N LEU A 194 0.45 6.93 -4.38
CA LEU A 194 0.12 6.22 -5.61
C LEU A 194 -1.12 5.33 -5.43
N ASN A 195 -1.29 4.67 -4.30
CA ASN A 195 -2.50 3.89 -4.03
C ASN A 195 -3.77 4.75 -4.13
N LEU A 196 -3.75 5.98 -3.59
CA LEU A 196 -4.86 6.94 -3.73
C LEU A 196 -5.08 7.33 -5.20
N LEU A 197 -4.00 7.58 -5.95
CA LEU A 197 -4.07 7.89 -7.38
C LEU A 197 -4.68 6.73 -8.19
N PHE A 198 -4.32 5.49 -7.88
CA PHE A 198 -4.87 4.32 -8.56
C PHE A 198 -6.34 4.08 -8.22
N LEU A 199 -6.75 4.26 -6.96
CA LEU A 199 -8.16 4.22 -6.56
C LEU A 199 -8.96 5.29 -7.31
N SER A 200 -8.40 6.48 -7.41
CA SER A 200 -8.95 7.61 -8.17
C SER A 200 -9.17 7.27 -9.65
N ILE A 201 -8.20 6.62 -10.28
CA ILE A 201 -8.29 6.19 -11.69
C ILE A 201 -9.27 5.02 -11.86
N SER A 202 -9.44 4.16 -10.86
CA SER A 202 -10.25 2.95 -10.94
C SER A 202 -11.76 3.24 -10.93
N VAL A 203 -12.21 4.16 -10.07
CA VAL A 203 -13.65 4.42 -9.83
C VAL A 203 -14.27 5.24 -10.96
N LYS A 204 -15.36 4.73 -11.57
CA LYS A 204 -16.08 5.45 -12.66
C LYS A 204 -16.68 6.79 -12.20
N GLY A 205 -17.25 6.83 -10.99
CA GLY A 205 -17.78 8.06 -10.39
C GLY A 205 -16.69 9.11 -10.16
N PHE A 206 -15.61 8.72 -9.48
CA PHE A 206 -14.47 9.61 -9.24
C PHE A 206 -13.83 10.15 -10.53
N ARG A 207 -13.68 9.33 -11.58
CA ARG A 207 -13.22 9.81 -12.89
C ARG A 207 -14.15 10.86 -13.51
N ARG A 208 -15.47 10.69 -13.34
CA ARG A 208 -16.48 11.65 -13.81
C ARG A 208 -16.39 12.95 -13.02
N ASP A 209 -16.27 12.87 -11.70
CA ASP A 209 -16.19 14.02 -10.80
C ASP A 209 -14.89 14.80 -10.98
N LEU A 210 -13.76 14.10 -11.14
CA LEU A 210 -12.45 14.68 -11.42
C LEU A 210 -12.42 15.29 -12.83
N GLY A 211 -13.00 14.62 -13.83
CA GLY A 211 -13.20 15.19 -15.17
C GLY A 211 -14.03 16.48 -15.12
N ASN A 212 -15.10 16.52 -14.34
CA ASN A 212 -15.91 17.72 -14.16
C ASN A 212 -15.13 18.86 -13.47
N LEU A 213 -14.28 18.56 -12.48
CA LEU A 213 -13.41 19.52 -11.81
C LEU A 213 -12.39 20.18 -12.77
N PHE A 214 -11.79 19.40 -13.67
CA PHE A 214 -10.83 19.93 -14.65
C PHE A 214 -11.51 20.61 -15.86
N ILE A 215 -12.70 20.15 -16.26
CA ILE A 215 -13.49 20.78 -17.32
C ILE A 215 -14.11 22.10 -16.82
N MET A 216 -14.59 22.18 -15.58
CA MET A 216 -15.08 23.44 -14.99
C MET A 216 -13.98 24.50 -14.86
N ARG A 217 -12.72 24.11 -14.65
CA ARG A 217 -11.59 25.06 -14.66
C ARG A 217 -11.28 25.61 -16.06
N ARG A 218 -11.62 24.87 -17.13
CA ARG A 218 -11.41 25.33 -18.52
C ARG A 218 -12.52 26.25 -19.02
N PHE A 219 -13.72 26.20 -18.44
CA PHE A 219 -14.81 27.13 -18.77
C PHE A 219 -14.80 28.43 -17.97
N ARG A 220 -14.10 28.51 -16.83
CA ARG A 220 -14.02 29.74 -16.02
C ARG A 220 -12.94 30.74 -16.48
N SER A 221 -12.19 30.43 -17.53
CA SER A 221 -11.18 31.34 -18.11
C SER A 221 -11.64 32.06 -19.39
N ASN A 222 -12.84 31.78 -19.90
CA ASN A 222 -13.37 32.40 -21.13
C ASN A 222 -14.67 33.20 -20.89
N THR A 223 -14.92 33.65 -19.65
CA THR A 223 -16.12 34.44 -19.31
C THR A 223 -15.76 35.74 -18.60
N ILE A 224 -14.82 36.48 -19.20
CA ILE A 224 -14.47 37.90 -19.01
C ILE A 224 -13.92 38.31 -20.39
N ASP A 225 -14.43 39.21 -21.22
CA ASP A 225 -15.47 40.25 -21.17
C ASP A 225 -16.15 40.29 -22.54
N THR A 226 -17.48 40.28 -22.60
CA THR A 226 -18.25 40.83 -23.74
C THR A 226 -19.50 41.51 -23.19
N THR A 227 -19.30 42.43 -22.25
CA THR A 227 -20.33 43.37 -21.80
C THR A 227 -19.79 44.80 -21.77
N THR A 228 -19.32 45.26 -22.92
CA THR A 228 -19.48 46.65 -23.39
C THR A 228 -19.61 46.53 -24.91
N GLY A 229 -20.64 47.01 -25.59
CA GLY A 229 -21.86 47.70 -25.21
C GLY A 229 -22.56 48.04 -26.52
N THR A 230 -23.88 47.91 -26.59
CA THR A 230 -24.79 48.70 -27.42
C THR A 230 -26.19 48.14 -27.27
N LEU A 231 -27.06 48.88 -26.60
CA LEU A 231 -28.50 48.88 -26.83
C LEU A 231 -29.02 50.23 -26.32
N ARG A 232 -29.48 51.05 -27.28
CA ARG A 232 -30.29 52.28 -27.19
C ARG A 232 -29.93 53.33 -26.15
#